data_AF-A0A7C1G8M1-F1
#
_entry.id   AF-A0A7C1G8M1-F1
#
_cell.length_a   1.000
_cell.length_b   1.000
_cell.length_c   1.000
_cell.angle_alpha   90.00
_cell.angle_beta   90.00
_cell.angle_gamma   90.00
#
_symmetry.space_group_name_H-M   'P 1'
#
loop_
_entity.id
_entity.type
_entity.pdbx_description
1 polymer ?
#
loop_
_entity_poly.entity_id
_entity_poly.type
_entity_poly.pdbx_seq_one_letter_code
_entity_poly.pdbx_strand_id
1 'polypeptide(L)'
;MKIFFTAILVSGLLFSTGCEKVKSLLDMKFDANYTVDINVSVPASASIEAVQGSFSESATIDPTENPDVSKYLNLIKSWTVTRLTGTFKDVSKEAVLNNGTISFSSDADTATWNFTNVAIKNGGTFTMDNTNGQWTEFDKILSAK
;
A
#
# COMPACT_ATOMS: atom_id res chain seq x y z
N MET A 1 45.75 1.18 62.44
CA MET A 1 46.36 1.72 61.21
C MET A 1 46.61 0.59 60.23
N LYS A 2 45.80 0.52 59.16
CA LYS A 2 46.11 0.13 57.76
C LYS A 2 44.81 -0.40 57.11
N ILE A 3 44.32 0.41 56.18
CA ILE A 3 43.21 0.17 55.26
C ILE A 3 43.69 -0.84 54.21
N PHE A 4 42.84 -1.78 53.80
CA PHE A 4 42.86 -2.30 52.44
C PHE A 4 41.42 -2.52 51.94
N PHE A 5 41.05 -1.67 50.98
CA PHE A 5 39.97 -1.86 50.01
C PHE A 5 40.32 -3.04 49.10
N THR A 6 39.40 -3.95 48.81
CA THR A 6 39.55 -4.85 47.64
C THR A 6 38.19 -5.22 47.02
N ALA A 7 37.95 -4.54 45.90
CA ALA A 7 37.35 -4.97 44.63
C ALA A 7 36.01 -5.75 44.59
N ILE A 8 35.05 -5.06 43.98
CA ILE A 8 33.89 -5.57 43.22
C ILE A 8 34.34 -6.56 42.15
N LEU A 9 33.71 -7.73 42.10
CA LEU A 9 33.63 -8.56 40.89
C LEU A 9 32.31 -9.34 40.87
N VAL A 10 31.21 -8.61 40.68
CA VAL A 10 29.95 -9.19 40.22
C VAL A 10 30.09 -9.37 38.71
N SER A 11 30.77 -10.45 38.30
CA SER A 11 30.84 -10.87 36.91
C SER A 11 30.23 -12.26 36.82
N GLY A 12 29.10 -12.36 36.12
CA GLY A 12 28.47 -13.65 35.87
C GLY A 12 26.95 -13.63 35.77
N LEU A 13 26.31 -12.52 35.38
CA LEU A 13 25.00 -12.63 34.74
C LEU A 13 25.24 -13.27 33.37
N LEU A 14 25.04 -14.57 33.32
CA LEU A 14 24.99 -15.39 32.10
C LEU A 14 23.84 -14.89 31.21
N PHE A 15 24.09 -13.83 30.44
CA PHE A 15 23.21 -13.33 29.39
C PHE A 15 23.35 -14.13 28.07
N SER A 16 23.72 -15.41 28.12
CA SER A 16 24.05 -16.18 26.90
C SER A 16 22.83 -16.77 26.17
N THR A 17 21.61 -16.61 26.68
CA THR A 17 20.38 -17.11 26.01
C THR A 17 19.39 -16.00 25.61
N GLY A 18 19.72 -14.73 25.90
CA GLY A 18 18.81 -13.60 25.66
C GLY A 18 18.87 -12.99 24.26
N CYS A 19 19.95 -13.18 23.50
CA CYS A 19 20.18 -12.40 22.28
C CYS A 19 19.25 -12.80 21.12
N GLU A 20 18.82 -14.06 21.03
CA GLU A 20 17.93 -14.50 19.95
C GLU A 20 16.46 -14.10 20.18
N LYS A 21 15.98 -14.13 21.44
CA LYS A 21 14.62 -13.70 21.77
C LYS A 21 14.43 -12.18 21.69
N VAL A 22 15.52 -11.40 21.81
CA VAL A 22 15.47 -9.94 21.61
C VAL A 22 15.38 -9.57 20.13
N LYS A 23 15.99 -10.34 19.21
CA LYS A 23 15.86 -10.08 17.76
C LYS A 23 14.42 -10.15 17.26
N SER A 24 13.63 -11.12 17.74
CA SER A 24 12.20 -11.21 17.38
C SER A 24 11.31 -10.16 18.04
N LEU A 25 11.76 -9.52 19.13
CA LEU A 25 11.05 -8.41 19.78
C LEU A 25 11.28 -7.06 19.07
N LEU A 26 12.15 -7.01 18.06
CA LEU A 26 12.51 -5.78 17.33
C LEU A 26 11.80 -5.63 15.97
N ASP A 27 11.11 -6.68 15.49
CA ASP A 27 10.33 -6.57 14.26
C ASP A 27 8.97 -5.94 14.58
N MET A 28 8.86 -4.63 14.35
CA MET A 28 7.62 -3.89 14.48
C MET A 28 6.82 -3.99 13.18
N LYS A 29 5.51 -4.23 13.31
CA LYS A 29 4.54 -4.10 12.23
C LYS A 29 3.68 -2.88 12.49
N PHE A 30 3.48 -2.07 11.46
CA PHE A 30 2.55 -0.96 11.47
C PHE A 30 1.60 -1.12 10.29
N ASP A 31 0.33 -0.81 10.53
CA ASP A 31 -0.69 -0.80 9.49
C ASP A 31 -0.87 0.63 9.01
N ALA A 32 -0.79 0.84 7.70
CA ALA A 32 -1.04 2.14 7.07
C ALA A 32 -2.16 1.99 6.05
N ASN A 33 -3.07 2.98 6.04
CA ASN A 33 -4.15 3.05 5.05
C ASN A 33 -3.96 4.32 4.24
N TYR A 34 -4.05 4.17 2.92
CA TYR A 34 -3.95 5.27 1.96
C TYR A 34 -5.23 5.35 1.16
N THR A 35 -5.69 6.57 0.88
CA THR A 35 -6.88 6.80 0.08
C THR A 35 -6.65 8.03 -0.77
N VAL A 36 -6.96 7.89 -2.05
CA VAL A 36 -6.92 8.97 -3.02
C VAL A 36 -8.20 8.92 -3.83
N ASP A 37 -8.75 10.10 -4.14
CA ASP A 37 -9.92 10.21 -5.01
C ASP A 37 -9.45 10.54 -6.43
N ILE A 38 -10.00 9.83 -7.43
CA ILE A 38 -9.77 10.08 -8.85
C ILE A 38 -11.06 10.66 -9.42
N ASN A 39 -11.01 11.93 -9.84
CA ASN A 39 -12.16 12.62 -10.40
C ASN A 39 -12.29 12.26 -11.89
N VAL A 40 -13.33 11.53 -12.24
CA VAL A 40 -13.57 11.09 -13.62
C VAL A 40 -14.71 11.90 -14.25
N SER A 41 -14.44 12.51 -15.41
CA SER A 41 -15.46 13.13 -16.24
C SER A 41 -15.54 12.43 -17.59
N VAL A 42 -16.68 11.81 -17.88
CA VAL A 42 -16.92 11.19 -19.20
C VAL A 42 -17.61 12.22 -20.09
N PRO A 43 -16.97 12.67 -21.19
CA PRO A 43 -17.58 13.64 -22.08
C PRO A 43 -18.84 13.05 -22.72
N ALA A 44 -19.84 13.91 -22.94
CA ALA A 44 -21.04 13.53 -23.68
C ALA A 44 -20.65 13.07 -25.09
N SER A 45 -21.19 11.93 -25.51
CA SER A 45 -20.92 11.42 -26.84
C SER A 45 -21.48 12.35 -27.92
N ALA A 46 -20.69 12.59 -28.97
CA ALA A 46 -21.04 13.49 -30.06
C ALA A 46 -22.13 12.93 -31.01
N SER A 47 -22.44 11.63 -30.92
CA SER A 47 -23.50 11.01 -31.71
C SER A 47 -24.57 10.39 -30.82
N ILE A 48 -25.83 10.56 -31.23
CA ILE A 48 -27.03 10.06 -30.54
C ILE A 48 -27.00 8.53 -30.39
N GLU A 49 -26.19 7.83 -31.20
CA GLU A 49 -26.04 6.37 -31.21
C GLU A 49 -24.80 5.85 -30.45
N ALA A 50 -23.80 6.69 -30.16
CA ALA A 50 -22.62 6.25 -29.42
C ALA A 50 -22.86 6.38 -27.92
N VAL A 51 -23.29 5.27 -27.31
CA VAL A 51 -23.49 5.15 -25.84
C VAL A 51 -22.16 4.87 -25.10
N GLN A 52 -21.03 4.89 -25.81
CA GLN A 52 -19.72 4.51 -25.26
C GLN A 52 -18.81 5.74 -25.14
N GLY A 53 -18.41 6.05 -23.90
CA GLY A 53 -17.38 7.03 -23.60
C GLY A 53 -16.13 6.35 -23.04
N SER A 54 -14.98 6.99 -23.19
CA SER A 54 -13.72 6.60 -22.57
C SER A 54 -13.19 7.73 -21.69
N PHE A 55 -12.40 7.38 -20.68
CA PHE A 55 -11.74 8.30 -19.78
C PHE A 55 -10.41 7.71 -19.34
N SER A 56 -9.49 8.57 -18.91
CA SER A 56 -8.20 8.18 -18.35
C SER A 56 -7.79 9.26 -17.36
N GLU A 57 -7.63 8.88 -16.10
CA GLU A 57 -7.31 9.77 -15.00
C GLU A 57 -6.30 9.09 -14.08
N SER A 58 -5.54 9.88 -13.33
CA SER A 58 -4.54 9.37 -12.39
C SER A 58 -4.49 10.22 -11.13
N ALA A 59 -3.95 9.63 -10.07
CA ALA A 59 -3.64 10.33 -8.85
C ALA A 59 -2.41 9.70 -8.19
N THR A 60 -1.73 10.46 -7.34
CA THR A 60 -0.51 10.03 -6.65
C THR A 60 -0.83 9.64 -5.21
N ILE A 61 -0.24 8.53 -4.76
CA ILE A 61 -0.16 8.16 -3.35
C ILE A 61 1.31 8.27 -2.95
N ASP A 62 1.59 9.07 -1.92
CA ASP A 62 2.92 9.14 -1.30
C ASP A 62 2.87 8.44 0.07
N PRO A 63 3.46 7.23 0.20
CA PRO A 63 3.49 6.51 1.47
C PRO A 63 4.15 7.29 2.61
N THR A 64 5.06 8.23 2.28
CA THR A 64 5.84 9.00 3.25
C THR A 64 5.06 10.15 3.89
N GLU A 65 3.84 10.44 3.39
CA GLU A 65 2.90 11.34 4.09
C GLU A 65 2.36 10.70 5.38
N ASN A 66 2.42 9.37 5.51
CA ASN A 66 2.12 8.71 6.76
C ASN A 66 3.28 8.91 7.76
N PRO A 67 3.02 9.44 8.98
CA PRO A 67 4.08 9.82 9.92
C PRO A 67 4.89 8.62 10.44
N ASP A 68 4.26 7.46 10.60
CA ASP A 68 4.96 6.25 11.04
C ASP A 68 5.87 5.71 9.93
N VAL A 69 5.36 5.67 8.70
CA VAL A 69 6.17 5.31 7.53
C VAL A 69 7.33 6.28 7.35
N SER A 70 7.08 7.59 7.38
CA SER A 70 8.11 8.63 7.23
C SER A 70 9.22 8.47 8.28
N LYS A 71 8.84 8.28 9.54
CA LYS A 71 9.76 8.13 10.66
C LYS A 71 10.65 6.89 10.55
N TYR A 72 10.12 5.80 10.01
CA TYR A 72 10.81 4.51 9.95
C TYR A 72 11.21 4.09 8.54
N LEU A 73 11.06 4.93 7.51
CA LEU A 73 11.22 4.61 6.09
C LEU A 73 12.52 3.84 5.79
N ASN A 74 13.63 4.29 6.37
CA ASN A 74 14.95 3.67 6.17
C ASN A 74 15.10 2.30 6.84
N LEU A 75 14.24 1.98 7.81
CA LEU A 75 14.23 0.74 8.58
C LEU A 75 13.19 -0.27 8.07
N ILE A 76 12.30 0.14 7.15
CA ILE A 76 11.31 -0.76 6.54
C ILE A 76 12.04 -1.83 5.75
N LYS A 77 11.85 -3.09 6.15
CA LYS A 77 12.44 -4.27 5.51
C LYS A 77 11.59 -4.82 4.37
N SER A 78 10.27 -4.69 4.48
CA SER A 78 9.31 -5.25 3.54
C SER A 78 7.99 -4.50 3.63
N TRP A 79 7.32 -4.39 2.49
CA TRP A 79 5.93 -4.00 2.39
C TRP A 79 5.06 -5.24 2.17
N THR A 80 3.80 -5.17 2.61
CA THR A 80 2.83 -6.21 2.31
C THR A 80 1.48 -5.54 2.13
N VAL A 81 1.01 -5.50 0.89
CA VAL A 81 -0.35 -5.06 0.59
C VAL A 81 -1.33 -6.10 1.12
N THR A 82 -2.29 -5.69 1.94
CA THR A 82 -3.31 -6.60 2.51
C THR A 82 -4.68 -6.41 1.88
N ARG A 83 -4.95 -5.22 1.32
CA ARG A 83 -6.21 -4.88 0.68
C ARG A 83 -6.02 -3.71 -0.27
N LEU A 84 -6.63 -3.83 -1.44
CA LEU A 84 -6.75 -2.74 -2.40
C LEU A 84 -8.15 -2.74 -3.00
N THR A 85 -8.87 -1.63 -2.82
CA THR A 85 -10.28 -1.50 -3.18
C THR A 85 -10.55 -0.16 -3.81
N GLY A 86 -11.37 -0.14 -4.86
CA GLY A 86 -11.97 1.07 -5.41
C GLY A 86 -13.43 1.18 -5.03
N THR A 87 -13.92 2.41 -4.84
CA THR A 87 -15.33 2.71 -4.59
C THR A 87 -15.76 3.87 -5.47
N PHE A 88 -16.86 3.71 -6.19
CA PHE A 88 -17.47 4.81 -6.94
C PHE A 88 -18.28 5.70 -5.99
N LYS A 89 -17.94 6.99 -5.97
CA LYS A 89 -18.62 8.03 -5.19
C LYS A 89 -19.18 9.09 -6.15
N ASP A 90 -20.25 9.76 -5.74
CA ASP A 90 -20.85 10.92 -6.43
C ASP A 90 -21.12 10.70 -7.94
N VAL A 91 -21.53 9.49 -8.30
CA VAL A 91 -21.92 9.08 -9.66
C VAL A 91 -23.18 9.84 -10.09
N SER A 92 -23.03 10.70 -11.09
CA SER A 92 -24.13 11.51 -11.66
C SER A 92 -25.07 10.69 -12.56
N LYS A 93 -24.57 9.63 -13.19
CA LYS A 93 -25.34 8.70 -14.02
C LYS A 93 -24.75 7.30 -13.94
N GLU A 94 -25.58 6.32 -13.62
CA GLU A 94 -25.14 4.92 -13.59
C GLU A 94 -24.75 4.42 -14.99
N ALA A 95 -23.76 3.54 -15.03
CA ALA A 95 -23.22 2.97 -16.26
C ALA A 95 -22.59 1.60 -16.00
N VAL A 96 -22.16 0.94 -17.06
CA VAL A 96 -21.33 -0.27 -16.96
C VAL A 96 -19.98 0.04 -17.61
N LEU A 97 -18.91 -0.17 -16.85
CA LEU A 97 -17.56 -0.20 -17.37
C LEU A 97 -17.37 -1.52 -18.13
N ASN A 98 -17.46 -1.45 -19.45
CA ASN A 98 -17.30 -2.63 -20.30
C ASN A 98 -15.89 -3.22 -20.15
N ASN A 99 -14.87 -2.37 -20.28
CA ASN A 99 -13.47 -2.70 -20.08
C ASN A 99 -12.80 -1.53 -19.36
N GLY A 100 -11.89 -1.81 -18.44
CA GLY A 100 -11.06 -0.79 -17.81
C GLY A 100 -9.79 -1.38 -17.23
N THR A 101 -8.82 -0.52 -17.01
CA THR A 101 -7.51 -0.88 -16.46
C THR A 101 -7.18 0.10 -15.34
N ILE A 102 -6.69 -0.44 -14.23
CA ILE A 102 -6.08 0.36 -13.15
C ILE A 102 -4.67 -0.14 -12.98
N SER A 103 -3.72 0.79 -13.00
CA SER A 103 -2.31 0.48 -12.83
C SER A 103 -1.72 1.34 -11.73
N PHE A 104 -0.86 0.73 -10.92
CA PHE A 104 0.05 1.41 -10.01
C PHE A 104 1.43 1.30 -10.63
N SER A 105 2.14 2.42 -10.75
CA SER A 105 3.44 2.48 -11.43
C SER A 105 4.41 3.36 -10.67
N SER A 106 5.68 2.96 -10.69
CA SER A 106 6.84 3.79 -10.33
C SER A 106 7.93 3.61 -11.39
N ASP A 107 9.08 4.24 -11.20
CA ASP A 107 10.26 3.99 -12.04
C ASP A 107 10.76 2.55 -11.96
N ALA A 108 10.41 1.80 -10.90
CA ALA A 108 10.88 0.45 -10.68
C ALA A 108 10.02 -0.64 -11.33
N ASP A 109 8.69 -0.52 -11.24
CA ASP A 109 7.77 -1.55 -11.73
C ASP A 109 6.35 -1.01 -11.97
N THR A 110 5.48 -1.85 -12.53
CA THR A 110 4.06 -1.56 -12.75
C THR A 110 3.17 -2.76 -12.43
N ALA A 111 2.22 -2.57 -11.51
CA ALA A 111 1.18 -3.54 -11.20
C ALA A 111 -0.13 -3.14 -11.91
N THR A 112 -0.77 -4.07 -12.62
CA THR A 112 -1.94 -3.76 -13.46
C THR A 112 -3.10 -4.72 -13.25
N TRP A 113 -4.30 -4.16 -13.07
CA TRP A 113 -5.56 -4.88 -12.99
C TRP A 113 -6.46 -4.51 -14.15
N ASN A 114 -7.05 -5.53 -14.77
CA ASN A 114 -8.03 -5.36 -15.83
C ASN A 114 -9.40 -5.75 -15.31
N PHE A 115 -10.40 -4.94 -15.64
CA PHE A 115 -11.77 -5.10 -15.22
C PHE A 115 -12.67 -5.17 -16.43
N THR A 116 -13.68 -6.02 -16.35
CA THR A 116 -14.76 -6.07 -17.34
C THR A 116 -16.10 -6.11 -16.65
N ASN A 117 -17.12 -5.53 -17.28
CA ASN A 117 -18.51 -5.54 -16.82
C ASN A 117 -18.69 -5.05 -15.36
N VAL A 118 -17.98 -3.99 -14.96
CA VAL A 118 -18.11 -3.41 -13.61
C VAL A 118 -19.24 -2.38 -13.60
N ALA A 119 -20.23 -2.58 -12.73
CA ALA A 119 -21.31 -1.62 -12.55
C ALA A 119 -20.80 -0.34 -11.86
N ILE A 120 -20.96 0.81 -12.52
CA ILE A 120 -20.67 2.14 -11.99
C ILE A 120 -21.97 2.67 -11.39
N LYS A 121 -22.02 2.73 -10.07
CA LYS A 121 -23.13 3.29 -9.28
C LYS A 121 -22.59 3.78 -7.94
N ASN A 122 -23.33 4.67 -7.28
CA ASN A 122 -22.91 5.17 -5.96
C ASN A 122 -22.74 4.04 -4.94
N GLY A 123 -21.58 4.03 -4.28
CA GLY A 123 -21.19 2.98 -3.33
C GLY A 123 -20.82 1.64 -3.99
N GLY A 124 -20.81 1.56 -5.33
CA GLY A 124 -20.31 0.39 -6.04
C GLY A 124 -18.82 0.20 -5.76
N THR A 125 -18.41 -1.02 -5.42
CA THR A 125 -17.02 -1.34 -5.06
C THR A 125 -16.44 -2.38 -5.99
N PHE A 126 -15.13 -2.35 -6.18
CA PHE A 126 -14.38 -3.42 -6.81
C PHE A 126 -13.07 -3.66 -6.04
N THR A 127 -12.63 -4.91 -6.01
CA THR A 127 -11.42 -5.34 -5.31
C THR A 127 -10.34 -5.65 -6.33
N MET A 128 -9.13 -5.17 -6.07
CA MET A 128 -7.94 -5.52 -6.83
C MET A 128 -7.33 -6.77 -6.21
N ASP A 129 -7.63 -7.92 -6.82
CA ASP A 129 -7.18 -9.24 -6.35
C ASP A 129 -5.69 -9.50 -6.64
N ASN A 130 -5.19 -10.68 -6.30
CA ASN A 130 -3.82 -11.09 -6.61
C ASN A 130 -3.78 -12.31 -7.55
N THR A 131 -4.80 -12.49 -8.38
CA THR A 131 -4.96 -13.72 -9.18
C THR A 131 -3.79 -13.93 -10.16
N ASN A 132 -3.14 -12.84 -10.61
CA ASN A 132 -2.02 -12.88 -11.54
C ASN A 132 -0.70 -12.38 -10.92
N GLY A 133 -0.58 -12.37 -9.58
CA GLY A 133 0.65 -11.95 -8.90
C GLY A 133 0.88 -10.43 -8.85
N GLN A 134 -0.14 -9.62 -9.14
CA GLN A 134 -0.03 -8.16 -9.19
C GLN A 134 0.41 -7.54 -7.86
N TRP A 135 0.12 -8.17 -6.72
CA TRP A 135 0.52 -7.67 -5.42
C TRP A 135 2.04 -7.77 -5.22
N THR A 136 2.68 -8.79 -5.80
CA THR A 136 4.14 -8.90 -5.79
C THR A 136 4.78 -7.73 -6.54
N GLU A 137 4.22 -7.37 -7.69
CA GLU A 137 4.67 -6.20 -8.45
C GLU A 137 4.42 -4.90 -7.67
N PHE A 138 3.29 -4.82 -6.97
CA PHE A 138 2.99 -3.65 -6.14
C PHE A 138 3.92 -3.54 -4.91
N ASP A 139 4.29 -4.66 -4.29
CA ASP A 139 5.27 -4.66 -3.19
C ASP A 139 6.65 -4.19 -3.67
N LYS A 140 7.06 -4.49 -4.91
CA LYS A 140 8.30 -3.95 -5.51
C LYS A 140 8.23 -2.44 -5.69
N ILE A 141 7.10 -1.92 -6.18
CA ILE A 141 6.86 -0.48 -6.32
C ILE A 141 7.04 0.22 -4.98
N LEU A 142 6.46 -0.32 -3.90
CA LEU A 142 6.58 0.26 -2.55
C LEU A 142 7.98 0.11 -1.94
N SER A 143 8.72 -0.92 -2.35
CA SER A 143 10.08 -1.20 -1.87
C SER A 143 11.15 -0.42 -2.62
N ALA A 144 10.83 0.11 -3.80
CA ALA A 144 11.69 1.01 -4.56
C ALA A 144 11.73 2.37 -3.85
N LYS A 145 12.78 2.57 -3.05
CA LYS A 145 13.05 3.82 -2.33
C LYS A 145 13.43 4.95 -3.27
#